data_AF-A0A8B3NK64-F1
#
_entry.id   AF-A0A8B3NK64-F1
#
_cell.length_a   1.000
_cell.length_b   1.000
_cell.length_c   1.000
_cell.angle_alpha   90.00
_cell.angle_beta   90.00
_cell.angle_gamma   90.00
#
_symmetry.space_group_name_H-M   'P 1'
#
loop_
_entity.id
_entity.type
_entity.pdbx_description
1 polymer ?
#
loop_
_entity_poly.entity_id
_entity_poly.type
_entity_poly.pdbx_seq_one_letter_code
_entity_poly.pdbx_strand_id
1 'polypeptide(L)' 'MLSQIRQVLSNAEPGQTRPILLTSMDVRRFVRGFLTRNGVDLAVLSYQDLASDFTIRPAGSVTLPHGSNSGLLE' A
#
# COMPACT_ATOMS: atom_id res chain seq x y z
N MET A 1 -4.47 -5.87 5.20
CA MET A 1 -4.00 -4.61 4.58
C MET A 1 -3.08 -3.81 5.50
N LEU A 2 -3.58 -3.17 6.57
CA LEU A 2 -2.75 -2.27 7.42
C LEU A 2 -1.52 -2.97 8.03
N SER A 3 -1.68 -4.19 8.50
CA SER A 3 -0.57 -5.01 9.03
C SER A 3 0.51 -5.27 7.97
N GLN A 4 0.11 -5.58 6.73
CA GLN A 4 1.03 -5.79 5.62
C GLN A 4 1.81 -4.50 5.29
N ILE A 5 1.14 -3.33 5.30
CA ILE A 5 1.81 -2.03 5.10
C ILE A 5 2.85 -1.79 6.20
N ARG A 6 2.48 -2.01 7.46
CA ARG A 6 3.40 -1.84 8.59
C ARG A 6 4.60 -2.78 8.50
N GLN A 7 4.39 -4.02 8.07
CA GLN A 7 5.45 -5.00 7.87
C GLN A 7 6.43 -4.59 6.77
N VAL A 8 5.94 -4.07 5.64
CA VAL A 8 6.82 -3.56 4.57
C VAL A 8 7.65 -2.38 5.06
N LEU A 9 7.06 -1.49 5.86
CA LEU A 9 7.79 -0.34 6.42
C LEU A 9 8.82 -0.74 7.49
N SER A 10 8.55 -1.77 8.30
CA SER A 10 9.51 -2.26 9.30
C SER A 10 10.69 -3.00 8.69
N ASN A 11 10.50 -3.59 7.51
CA ASN A 11 11.55 -4.31 6.78
C ASN A 11 12.44 -3.39 5.92
N ALA A 12 12.16 -2.09 5.90
CA ALA A 12 13.00 -1.13 5.19
C ALA A 12 14.31 -0.90 5.98
N GLU A 13 15.45 -1.23 5.38
CA GLU A 13 16.75 -1.10 6.02
C GLU A 13 17.10 0.38 6.33
N PRO A 14 17.77 0.65 7.46
CA PRO A 14 18.30 1.97 7.75
C PRO A 14 19.20 2.49 6.62
N GLY A 15 18.92 3.69 6.11
CA GLY A 15 19.67 4.31 5.02
C GLY A 15 19.14 4.03 3.61
N GLN A 16 18.12 3.17 3.45
CA GLN A 16 17.39 3.06 2.18
C GLN A 16 16.31 4.12 2.03
N THR A 17 15.97 4.45 0.78
CA THR A 17 14.84 5.32 0.47
C THR A 17 13.55 4.75 1.06
N ARG A 18 12.86 5.57 1.85
CA ARG A 18 11.59 5.20 2.47
C ARG A 18 10.59 4.76 1.39
N PRO A 19 9.96 3.57 1.51
CA PRO A 19 8.94 3.14 0.56
C PRO A 19 7.77 4.12 0.47
N ILE A 20 7.09 4.12 -0.67
CA ILE A 20 5.83 4.84 -0.91
C ILE A 20 4.74 3.84 -1.32
N LEU A 21 3.47 4.22 -1.14
CA LEU A 21 2.35 3.43 -1.63
C LEU A 21 1.90 3.95 -2.99
N LEU A 22 1.94 3.07 -4.00
CA LEU A 22 1.48 3.38 -5.35
C LEU A 22 0.08 2.80 -5.56
N THR A 23 -0.83 3.57 -6.13
CA THR A 23 -2.24 3.18 -6.28
C THR A 23 -2.91 3.80 -7.50
N SER A 24 -4.17 3.47 -7.78
CA SER A 24 -4.95 4.12 -8.85
C SER A 24 -5.42 5.51 -8.39
N MET A 25 -5.57 6.44 -9.34
CA MET A 25 -5.89 7.84 -9.06
C MET A 25 -7.21 8.01 -8.27
N ASP A 26 -8.21 7.19 -8.58
CA ASP A 26 -9.55 7.19 -8.00
C ASP A 26 -9.57 6.78 -6.51
N VAL A 27 -8.74 5.80 -6.13
CA VAL A 27 -8.67 5.28 -4.76
C VAL A 27 -7.70 6.04 -3.86
N ARG A 28 -6.78 6.83 -4.43
CA ARG A 28 -5.69 7.54 -3.71
C ARG A 28 -6.17 8.33 -2.49
N ARG A 29 -7.26 9.10 -2.62
CA ARG A 29 -7.82 9.90 -1.51
C ARG A 29 -8.32 9.04 -0.36
N PHE A 30 -8.94 7.89 -0.67
CA PHE A 30 -9.49 6.98 0.32
C PHE A 30 -8.38 6.24 1.05
N VAL A 31 -7.37 5.77 0.32
CA VAL A 31 -6.18 5.13 0.88
C VAL A 31 -5.44 6.09 1.81
N ARG A 32 -5.22 7.34 1.39
CA ARG A 32 -4.58 8.36 2.25
C ARG A 32 -5.39 8.60 3.52
N GLY A 33 -6.70 8.79 3.41
CA GLY A 33 -7.59 8.96 4.56
C GLY A 33 -7.56 7.76 5.51
N PHE A 34 -7.54 6.53 4.97
CA PHE A 34 -7.40 5.30 5.74
C PHE A 34 -6.08 5.27 6.52
N LEU A 35 -4.95 5.58 5.88
CA LEU A 35 -3.64 5.57 6.54
C LEU A 35 -3.55 6.63 7.65
N THR A 36 -3.99 7.86 7.37
CA THR A 36 -4.00 8.94 8.37
C THR A 36 -4.83 8.57 9.60
N ARG A 37 -6.04 8.02 9.40
CA ARG A 37 -6.91 7.58 10.52
C ARG A 37 -6.30 6.46 11.35
N ASN A 38 -5.39 5.68 10.77
CA ASN A 38 -4.70 4.58 11.43
C ASN A 38 -3.28 4.94 11.91
N GLY A 39 -2.93 6.23 11.92
CA GLY A 39 -1.64 6.73 12.40
C GLY A 39 -0.45 6.27 11.56
N VAL A 40 -0.66 6.05 10.25
CA VAL A 40 0.41 5.71 9.30
C VAL A 40 0.67 6.91 8.42
N ASP A 41 1.82 7.56 8.63
CA ASP A 41 2.30 8.63 7.77
C ASP A 41 3.10 8.05 6.60
N LEU A 42 2.44 7.72 5.49
CA LEU A 42 3.08 7.15 4.29
C LEU A 42 2.61 7.91 3.06
N ALA A 43 3.54 8.29 2.18
CA ALA A 43 3.19 8.96 0.92
C ALA A 43 2.39 8.01 0.02
N VAL A 44 1.28 8.52 -0.53
CA VAL A 44 0.42 7.79 -1.47
C VAL A 44 0.43 8.52 -2.82
N LEU A 45 1.03 7.88 -3.81
CA LEU A 45 1.13 8.37 -5.19
C LEU A 45 0.23 7.54 -6.10
N SER A 46 -0.17 8.12 -7.22
CA SER A 46 -0.80 7.40 -8.31
C SER A 46 0.20 7.03 -9.39
N TYR A 47 -0.10 5.98 -10.16
CA TYR A 47 0.70 5.62 -11.33
C TYR A 47 0.83 6.77 -12.34
N GLN A 48 -0.17 7.66 -12.43
CA GLN A 48 -0.18 8.80 -13.33
C GLN A 48 0.70 9.96 -12.84
N ASP A 49 1.10 9.98 -11.56
CA ASP A 49 2.00 11.00 -11.01
C ASP A 49 3.47 10.70 -11.39
N LEU A 50 3.77 9.53 -11.96
CA LEU A 50 5.13 9.11 -12.31
C LEU A 50 5.41 9.35 -13.80
N ALA A 51 6.60 9.86 -14.10
CA ALA A 51 7.09 9.90 -15.46
C ALA A 51 7.31 8.47 -16.00
N SER A 52 7.06 8.26 -17.29
CA SER A 52 7.08 6.93 -17.90
C SER A 52 8.47 6.28 -17.96
N ASP A 53 9.52 7.05 -17.73
CA ASP A 53 10.93 6.63 -17.71
C ASP A 53 11.41 6.21 -16.31
N PHE A 54 10.59 6.36 -15.27
CA PHE A 54 10.94 5.91 -13.93
C PHE A 54 10.84 4.39 -13.78
N THR A 55 11.93 3.80 -13.26
CA THR A 55 11.96 2.39 -12.88
C THR A 55 11.36 2.22 -11.49
N ILE A 56 10.24 1.49 -11.40
CA ILE A 56 9.59 1.17 -10.14
C ILE A 56 10.24 -0.09 -9.54
N ARG A 57 10.76 0.03 -8.32
CA ARG A 57 11.26 -1.11 -7.53
C ARG A 57 10.23 -1.47 -6.46
N PRO A 58 9.55 -2.62 -6.55
CA PRO A 58 8.59 -3.03 -5.54
C PRO A 58 9.27 -3.30 -4.19
N ALA A 59 8.85 -2.61 -3.14
CA ALA A 59 9.25 -2.90 -1.76
C ALA A 59 8.40 -4.02 -1.13
N GLY A 60 7.22 -4.27 -1.69
CA GLY A 60 6.26 -5.27 -1.25
C GLY A 60 4.92 -5.07 -1.95
N SER A 61 4.01 -6.04 -1.81
CA SER A 61 2.64 -5.95 -2.30
C SER A 61 1.65 -6.02 -1.15
N VAL A 62 0.52 -5.34 -1.28
CA VAL A 62 -0.54 -5.32 -0.28
C VAL A 62 -1.79 -5.89 -0.92
N THR A 63 -2.33 -6.95 -0.33
CA THR A 63 -3.56 -7.60 -0.77
C THR A 63 -4.67 -7.43 0.26
N LEU A 64 -5.91 -7.37 -0.25
CA LEU A 64 -7.08 -7.54 0.60
C LEU A 64 -7.29 -9.04 0.81
N PRO A 65 -7.63 -9.47 2.03
CA PRO A 65 -8.07 -10.84 2.23
C PRO A 65 -9.26 -11.09 1.31
N HIS A 66 -9.20 -12.16 0.52
CA HIS A 66 -10.41 -12.65 -0.12
C HIS A 66 -11.38 -13.02 1.01
N GLY A 67 -12.61 -12.51 0.98
CA GLY A 67 -13.63 -12.94 1.92
C GLY A 67 -13.77 -14.45 1.75
N SER A 68 -13.32 -15.23 2.73
CA SER A 68 -13.58 -16.66 2.78
C SER A 68 -15.08 -16.82 2.89
N ASN A 69 -15.75 -17.01 1.75
CA ASN A 69 -17.14 -17.39 1.72
C ASN A 69 -17.20 -18.86 2.14
N SER A 70 -16.99 -19.12 3.43
CA SER A 70 -17.31 -20.40 4.06
C SER A 70 -18.83 -20.49 4.12
N GLY A 71 -19.44 -20.75 2.96
CA GLY A 71 -20.75 -21.36 2.91
C GLY A 71 -20.61 -22.73 3.54
N LEU A 72 -21.06 -22.86 4.78
CA LEU A 72 -21.46 -24.15 5.33
C LEU A 72 -22.50 -24.72 4.36
N LEU A 73 -22.14 -25.81 3.69
CA LEU A 73 -23.11 -26.75 3.16
C LEU A 73 -23.56 -27.60 4.35
N GLU A 74 -24.67 -27.21 4.97
CA GLU A 74 -25.56 -28.17 5.65
C GLU A 74 -26.56 -28.74 4.64
#